data_AF-A0A2E0SG93-F1
#
_entry.id   AF-A0A2E0SG93-F1
#
_cell.length_a   1.000
_cell.length_b   1.000
_cell.length_c   1.000
_cell.angle_alpha   90.00
_cell.angle_beta   90.00
_cell.angle_gamma   90.00
#
_symmetry.space_group_name_H-M   'P 1'
#
loop_
_entity.id
_entity.type
_entity.pdbx_description
1 polymer ?
#
loop_
_entity_poly.entity_id
_entity_poly.type
_entity_poly.pdbx_seq_one_letter_code
_entity_poly.pdbx_strand_id
1 'polypeptide(L)'
;MIVFLTLLYIGLLLLLKTLGVIKFNLFWKLSIVLWMLLLLIVLFIPMQWGAPSGPVAVFRPVIEIVPAVSGQVVDVPVEPLKEVQAGDVLFQIDPEPFEEEVRRLEAALADAELQPQILEDAVTIAEASLAKATAQQKLA
;
A
#
# COMPACT_ATOMS: atom_id res chain seq x y z
N MET A 1 9.81 -13.22 -39.99
CA MET A 1 11.08 -12.56 -40.35
C MET A 1 12.05 -13.46 -41.11
N ILE A 2 12.30 -14.70 -40.67
CA ILE A 2 13.21 -15.63 -41.39
C ILE A 2 12.77 -15.88 -42.83
N VAL A 3 11.49 -16.21 -43.05
CA VAL A 3 10.93 -16.43 -44.40
C VAL A 3 11.09 -15.19 -45.29
N PHE A 4 11.03 -13.99 -44.72
CA PHE A 4 11.25 -12.75 -45.47
C PHE A 4 12.72 -12.60 -45.90
N LEU A 5 13.68 -12.87 -45.00
CA LEU A 5 15.11 -12.83 -45.32
C LEU A 5 15.52 -13.92 -46.32
N THR A 6 14.91 -15.11 -46.25
CA THR A 6 15.18 -16.18 -47.22
C THR A 6 14.61 -15.86 -48.59
N LEU A 7 13.40 -15.29 -48.68
CA LEU A 7 12.84 -14.83 -49.95
C LEU A 7 13.66 -13.71 -50.59
N LEU A 8 14.18 -12.77 -49.79
CA LEU A 8 15.06 -11.70 -50.28
C LEU A 8 16.37 -12.27 -50.85
N TYR A 9 16.97 -13.26 -50.16
CA TYR A 9 18.16 -13.98 -50.65
C TYR A 9 17.88 -14.74 -51.96
N ILE A 10 16.76 -15.45 -52.06
CA ILE A 10 16.36 -16.14 -53.30
C ILE A 10 16.13 -15.12 -54.43
N GLY A 11 15.49 -13.99 -54.15
CA GLY A 11 15.30 -12.89 -55.10
C GLY A 11 16.62 -12.34 -55.63
N LEU A 12 17.63 -12.16 -54.77
CA LEU A 12 18.97 -11.75 -55.15
C LEU A 12 19.65 -12.79 -56.07
N LEU A 13 19.53 -14.08 -55.76
CA LEU A 13 20.08 -15.14 -56.62
C LEU A 13 19.41 -15.18 -58.00
N LEU A 14 18.10 -14.97 -58.07
CA LEU A 14 17.36 -14.89 -59.34
C LEU A 14 17.74 -13.64 -60.15
N LEU A 15 18.00 -12.52 -59.48
CA LEU A 15 18.45 -11.29 -60.12
C LEU A 15 19.87 -11.47 -60.70
N LEU A 16 20.81 -12.03 -59.94
CA LEU A 16 22.17 -12.33 -60.41
C LEU A 16 22.20 -13.39 -61.52
N LYS A 17 21.26 -14.34 -61.50
CA LYS A 17 21.03 -15.29 -62.60
C LYS A 17 20.52 -14.58 -63.85
N THR A 18 19.59 -13.64 -63.71
CA THR A 18 19.04 -12.87 -64.85
C THR A 18 20.09 -11.96 -65.48
N LEU A 19 21.04 -11.45 -64.69
CA LEU A 19 22.21 -10.67 -65.15
C LEU A 19 23.34 -11.53 -65.76
N GLY A 20 23.17 -12.87 -65.82
CA GLY A 20 24.12 -13.77 -66.46
C GLY A 20 25.44 -14.00 -65.72
N VAL A 21 25.57 -13.49 -64.49
CA VAL A 21 26.80 -13.59 -63.68
C VAL A 21 26.98 -15.01 -63.11
N ILE A 22 25.88 -15.78 -62.98
CA ILE A 22 25.85 -17.08 -62.30
C ILE A 22 25.18 -18.15 -63.18
N LYS A 23 25.83 -19.33 -63.29
CA LYS A 23 25.22 -20.55 -63.85
C LYS A 23 24.53 -21.34 -62.74
N PHE A 24 23.29 -21.77 -62.97
CA PHE A 24 22.45 -22.47 -61.99
C PHE A 24 22.93 -23.92 -61.76
N ASN A 25 24.09 -24.06 -61.13
CA ASN A 25 24.71 -25.33 -60.75
C ASN A 25 24.17 -25.82 -59.38
N LEU A 26 24.40 -27.11 -59.07
CA LEU A 26 23.98 -27.72 -57.80
C LEU A 26 24.43 -26.93 -56.55
N PHE A 27 25.59 -26.27 -56.64
CA PHE A 27 26.12 -25.38 -55.61
C PHE A 27 25.15 -24.25 -55.21
N TRP A 28 24.50 -23.59 -56.18
CA TRP A 28 23.57 -22.48 -55.93
C TRP A 28 22.20 -22.94 -55.41
N LYS A 29 21.85 -24.22 -55.64
CA LYS A 29 20.68 -24.84 -54.99
C LYS A 29 21.01 -25.19 -53.53
N LEU A 30 22.23 -25.68 -53.29
CA LEU A 30 22.69 -26.06 -51.96
C LEU A 30 22.95 -24.84 -51.06
N SER A 31 23.34 -23.70 -51.63
CA SER A 31 23.56 -22.46 -50.87
C SER A 31 22.31 -21.96 -50.14
N ILE A 32 21.11 -22.25 -50.65
CA ILE A 32 19.83 -21.92 -49.99
C ILE A 32 19.69 -22.70 -48.67
N VAL A 33 20.05 -23.98 -48.68
CA VAL A 33 20.01 -24.83 -47.48
C VAL A 33 21.07 -24.37 -46.47
N LEU A 34 22.28 -24.04 -46.95
CA LEU A 34 23.35 -23.53 -46.10
C LEU A 34 23.00 -22.18 -45.47
N TRP A 35 22.38 -21.29 -46.24
CA TRP A 35 21.86 -20.00 -45.77
C TRP A 35 20.79 -20.17 -44.67
N MET A 36 19.88 -21.13 -44.85
CA MET A 36 18.85 -21.43 -43.86
C MET A 36 19.44 -21.96 -42.54
N LEU A 37 20.44 -22.83 -42.62
CA LEU A 37 21.16 -23.33 -41.44
C LEU A 37 21.91 -22.19 -40.71
N LEU A 38 22.54 -21.29 -41.47
CA LEU A 38 23.24 -20.14 -40.91
C LEU A 38 22.27 -19.22 -40.16
N LEU A 39 21.12 -18.90 -40.75
CA LEU A 39 20.11 -18.08 -40.09
C LEU A 39 19.58 -18.75 -38.82
N LEU A 40 19.40 -20.07 -38.82
CA LEU A 40 18.95 -20.80 -37.63
C LEU A 40 19.96 -20.63 -36.48
N ILE A 41 21.25 -20.83 -36.75
CA ILE A 41 22.30 -20.76 -35.72
C ILE A 41 22.51 -19.31 -35.26
N VAL A 42 22.70 -18.38 -36.20
CA VAL A 42 23.08 -16.99 -35.90
C VAL A 42 21.92 -16.20 -35.30
N LEU A 43 20.67 -16.50 -35.67
CA LEU A 43 19.53 -15.75 -35.17
C LEU A 43 18.90 -16.37 -33.92
N PHE A 44 18.71 -17.70 -33.85
CA PHE A 44 18.01 -18.29 -32.72
C PHE A 44 18.87 -18.40 -31.47
N ILE A 45 20.13 -18.81 -31.58
CA ILE A 45 20.99 -19.04 -30.40
C ILE A 45 21.11 -17.77 -29.53
N PRO A 46 21.46 -16.58 -30.07
CA PRO A 46 21.56 -15.38 -29.24
C PRO A 46 20.19 -14.88 -28.75
N MET A 47 19.12 -15.07 -29.52
CA MET A 47 17.78 -14.64 -29.15
C MET A 47 17.21 -15.45 -27.97
N GLN A 48 17.52 -16.74 -27.92
CA GLN A 48 17.09 -17.61 -26.81
C GLN A 48 17.95 -17.43 -25.55
N TRP A 49 19.21 -17.02 -25.71
CA TRP A 49 20.11 -16.84 -24.56
C TRP A 49 19.94 -15.49 -23.86
N GLY A 50 19.63 -14.42 -24.62
CA GLY A 50 19.51 -13.06 -24.08
C GLY A 50 18.10 -12.63 -23.70
N ALA A 51 17.07 -13.44 -23.96
CA ALA A 51 15.69 -13.09 -23.62
C ALA A 51 15.47 -13.32 -22.11
N PRO A 52 15.25 -12.26 -21.31
CA PRO A 52 14.80 -12.42 -19.93
C PRO A 52 13.46 -13.16 -19.96
N SER A 53 13.50 -14.45 -19.62
CA SER A 53 12.35 -15.33 -19.57
C SER A 53 12.15 -15.74 -18.12
N GLY A 54 11.04 -15.28 -17.55
CA GLY A 54 10.70 -15.49 -16.16
C GLY A 54 9.49 -14.65 -15.76
N PRO A 55 8.74 -15.07 -14.73
CA PRO A 55 7.66 -14.25 -14.19
C PRO A 55 8.25 -12.95 -13.63
N VAL A 56 7.94 -11.83 -14.25
CA VAL A 56 8.21 -10.50 -13.70
C VAL A 56 7.22 -10.29 -12.56
N ALA A 57 7.62 -10.66 -11.35
CA ALA A 57 6.84 -10.40 -10.15
C ALA A 57 7.01 -8.93 -9.76
N VAL A 58 5.93 -8.16 -9.89
CA VAL A 58 5.88 -6.79 -9.38
C VAL A 58 5.55 -6.85 -7.90
N PHE A 59 6.58 -6.76 -7.06
CA PHE A 59 6.39 -6.65 -5.61
C PHE A 59 5.94 -5.23 -5.28
N ARG A 60 4.72 -5.10 -4.75
CA ARG A 60 4.23 -3.87 -4.14
C ARG A 60 4.09 -4.10 -2.64
N PRO A 61 4.69 -3.26 -1.79
CA PRO A 61 4.41 -3.33 -0.36
C PRO A 61 2.94 -3.01 -0.14
N VAL A 62 2.23 -3.90 0.55
CA VAL A 62 0.87 -3.67 1.03
C VAL A 62 0.99 -3.38 2.52
N ILE A 63 0.54 -2.20 2.94
CA ILE A 63 0.52 -1.80 4.34
C ILE A 63 -0.93 -1.88 4.80
N GLU A 64 -1.17 -2.67 5.83
CA GLU A 64 -2.48 -2.75 6.47
C GLU A 64 -2.60 -1.61 7.49
N ILE A 65 -3.71 -0.89 7.43
CA ILE A 65 -4.01 0.23 8.33
C ILE A 65 -5.14 -0.21 9.25
N VAL A 66 -4.84 -0.32 10.54
CA VAL A 66 -5.76 -0.81 11.56
C VAL A 66 -6.02 0.30 12.58
N PRO A 67 -7.27 0.55 12.98
CA PRO A 67 -7.55 1.54 14.01
C PRO A 67 -7.07 1.05 15.38
N ALA A 68 -6.66 1.99 16.24
CA ALA A 68 -6.25 1.67 17.62
C ALA A 68 -7.41 1.27 18.54
N VAL A 69 -8.65 1.54 18.12
CA VAL A 69 -9.88 1.28 18.87
C VAL A 69 -10.84 0.46 18.04
N SER A 70 -11.62 -0.38 18.71
CA SER A 70 -12.71 -1.16 18.09
C SER A 70 -13.98 -0.33 18.05
N GLY A 71 -14.71 -0.38 16.94
CA GLY A 71 -16.00 0.28 16.80
C GLY A 71 -16.63 0.06 15.43
N GLN A 72 -17.87 0.51 15.26
CA GLN A 72 -18.56 0.45 13.98
C GLN A 72 -18.05 1.54 13.05
N VAL A 73 -17.75 1.21 11.80
CA VAL A 73 -17.41 2.20 10.77
C VAL A 73 -18.69 2.83 10.23
N VAL A 74 -18.77 4.16 10.29
CA VAL A 74 -19.93 4.94 9.85
C VAL A 74 -19.75 5.56 8.47
N ASP A 75 -18.51 5.86 8.08
CA ASP A 75 -18.21 6.46 6.78
C ASP A 75 -16.84 6.01 6.25
N VAL A 76 -16.74 5.91 4.92
CA VAL A 76 -15.52 5.57 4.17
C VAL A 76 -15.44 6.51 2.96
N PRO A 77 -14.88 7.72 3.13
CA PRO A 77 -14.91 8.75 2.09
C PRO A 77 -13.90 8.52 0.96
N VAL A 78 -13.03 7.52 1.07
CA VAL A 78 -11.96 7.24 0.09
C VAL A 78 -12.43 6.35 -1.06
N GLU A 79 -12.01 6.71 -2.27
CA GLU A 79 -12.27 5.93 -3.48
C GLU A 79 -11.15 4.92 -3.74
N PRO A 80 -11.47 3.69 -4.20
CA PRO A 80 -10.46 2.73 -4.59
C PRO A 80 -9.53 3.24 -5.69
N LEU A 81 -8.26 2.84 -5.65
CA LEU A 81 -7.23 3.17 -6.65
C LEU A 81 -6.90 4.67 -6.77
N LYS A 82 -7.34 5.47 -5.82
CA LYS A 82 -6.98 6.89 -5.70
C LYS A 82 -5.76 7.07 -4.82
N GLU A 83 -4.91 8.02 -5.17
CA GLU A 83 -3.80 8.42 -4.32
C GLU A 83 -4.32 9.13 -3.07
N VAL A 84 -3.80 8.73 -1.91
CA VAL A 84 -4.12 9.31 -0.60
C VAL A 84 -2.85 9.89 0.01
N GLN A 85 -2.98 10.99 0.73
CA GLN A 85 -1.87 11.68 1.38
C GLN A 85 -1.87 11.41 2.89
N ALA A 86 -0.73 11.67 3.52
CA ALA A 86 -0.63 11.57 4.97
C ALA A 86 -1.56 12.59 5.63
N GLY A 87 -2.43 12.11 6.53
CA GLY A 87 -3.45 12.93 7.20
C GLY A 87 -4.85 12.82 6.60
N ASP A 88 -5.00 12.17 5.43
CA ASP A 88 -6.33 11.93 4.85
C ASP A 88 -7.14 10.96 5.71
N VAL A 89 -8.44 11.23 5.83
CA VAL A 89 -9.38 10.37 6.55
C VAL A 89 -9.72 9.17 5.67
N LEU A 90 -9.31 7.98 6.10
CA LEU A 90 -9.58 6.74 5.37
C LEU A 90 -10.96 6.15 5.70
N PHE A 91 -11.34 6.19 6.97
CA PHE A 91 -12.64 5.76 7.45
C PHE A 91 -12.92 6.42 8.81
N GLN A 92 -14.19 6.58 9.14
CA GLN A 92 -14.64 7.14 10.41
C GLN A 92 -15.35 6.08 11.24
N ILE A 93 -14.92 5.94 12.49
CA ILE A 93 -15.60 5.10 13.50
C ILE A 93 -16.66 5.95 14.19
N ASP A 94 -17.77 5.33 14.56
CA ASP A 94 -18.84 5.94 15.35
C ASP A 94 -18.28 6.61 16.63
N PRO A 95 -18.35 7.94 16.76
CA PRO A 95 -17.82 8.65 17.91
C PRO A 95 -18.73 8.59 19.14
N GLU A 96 -20.02 8.27 18.98
CA GLU A 96 -21.03 8.41 20.05
C GLU A 96 -20.64 7.66 21.35
N PRO A 97 -20.21 6.38 21.32
CA PRO A 97 -19.83 5.67 22.53
C PRO A 97 -18.62 6.30 23.25
N PHE A 98 -17.71 6.90 22.49
CA PHE A 98 -16.50 7.52 23.04
C PHE A 98 -16.82 8.89 23.65
N GLU A 99 -17.71 9.67 23.02
CA GLU A 99 -18.16 10.94 23.58
C GLU A 99 -18.95 10.76 24.89
N GLU A 100 -19.80 9.74 24.98
CA GLU A 100 -20.51 9.43 26.22
C GLU A 100 -19.55 8.99 27.35
N GLU A 101 -18.51 8.24 27.00
CA GLU A 101 -17.46 7.85 27.95
C GLU A 101 -16.71 9.09 28.48
N VAL A 102 -16.34 10.01 27.58
CA VAL A 102 -15.69 11.27 27.95
C VAL A 102 -16.59 12.10 28.87
N ARG A 103 -17.87 12.28 28.51
CA ARG A 103 -18.84 13.00 29.35
C ARG A 103 -18.97 12.39 30.74
N ARG A 104 -19.00 11.06 30.85
CA ARG A 104 -19.08 10.39 32.14
C ARG A 104 -17.84 10.64 32.99
N LEU A 105 -16.65 10.59 32.38
CA LEU A 105 -15.39 10.84 33.07
C LEU A 105 -15.24 12.29 33.49
N GLU A 106 -15.68 13.24 32.66
CA GLU A 106 -15.71 14.66 33.01
C GLU A 106 -16.63 14.96 34.19
N ALA A 107 -17.82 14.33 34.24
CA ALA A 107 -18.72 14.44 35.38
C ALA A 107 -18.08 13.87 36.66
N ALA A 108 -17.44 12.70 36.58
CA ALA A 108 -16.73 12.09 37.72
C ALA A 108 -15.54 12.95 38.19
N LEU A 109 -14.85 13.62 37.27
CA LEU A 109 -13.78 14.56 37.60
C LEU A 109 -14.32 15.78 38.34
N ALA A 110 -15.41 16.38 37.86
CA ALA A 110 -16.05 17.52 38.52
C ALA A 110 -16.51 17.17 39.95
N ASP A 111 -17.10 15.99 40.15
CA ASP A 111 -17.48 15.51 41.48
C ASP A 111 -16.25 15.34 42.40
N ALA A 112 -15.15 14.82 41.86
CA ALA A 112 -13.90 14.66 42.62
C ALA A 112 -13.24 16.00 42.98
N GLU A 113 -13.34 17.01 42.10
CA GLU A 113 -12.82 18.37 42.35
C GLU A 113 -13.61 19.11 43.44
N LEU A 114 -14.87 18.78 43.66
CA LEU A 114 -15.70 19.35 44.73
C LEU A 114 -15.44 18.70 46.11
N GLN A 115 -14.94 17.46 46.15
CA GLN A 115 -14.70 16.74 47.41
C GLN A 115 -13.75 17.49 48.39
N PRO A 116 -12.61 18.06 47.96
CA PRO A 116 -11.73 18.83 48.86
C PRO A 116 -12.44 20.00 49.53
N GLN A 117 -13.25 20.75 48.79
CA GLN A 117 -14.00 21.89 49.33
C GLN A 117 -15.02 21.43 50.38
N ILE A 118 -15.75 20.35 50.09
CA ILE A 118 -16.70 19.75 51.04
C ILE A 118 -15.96 19.28 52.31
N LEU A 119 -14.76 18.71 52.17
CA LEU A 119 -13.95 18.28 53.30
C LEU A 119 -13.44 19.47 54.14
N GLU A 120 -13.02 20.56 53.51
CA GLU A 120 -12.61 21.80 54.18
C GLU A 120 -13.77 22.44 54.95
N ASP A 121 -14.95 22.49 54.33
CA ASP A 121 -16.18 22.97 54.98
C ASP A 121 -16.55 22.09 56.18
N ALA A 122 -16.44 20.76 56.03
CA ALA A 122 -16.71 19.82 57.11
C ALA A 122 -15.75 19.99 58.31
N VAL A 123 -14.46 20.25 58.05
CA VAL A 123 -13.48 20.56 59.10
C VAL A 123 -13.85 21.85 59.82
N THR A 124 -14.20 22.90 59.08
CA THR A 124 -14.60 24.20 59.65
C THR A 124 -15.84 24.07 60.55
N ILE A 125 -16.83 23.28 60.11
CA ILE A 125 -18.04 22.99 60.90
C ILE A 125 -17.67 22.20 62.17
N ALA A 126 -16.79 21.20 62.07
CA ALA A 126 -16.34 20.42 63.21
C ALA A 126 -15.62 21.29 64.25
N GLU A 127 -14.73 22.19 63.83
CA GLU A 127 -14.05 23.15 64.71
C GLU A 127 -15.04 24.10 65.41
N ALA A 128 -16.00 24.65 64.67
CA ALA A 128 -17.04 25.52 65.23
C ALA A 128 -17.89 24.77 66.29
N SER A 129 -18.19 23.49 66.06
CA SER A 129 -18.92 22.65 67.01
C SER A 129 -18.13 22.39 68.29
N LEU A 130 -16.81 22.15 68.17
CA LEU A 130 -15.91 21.96 69.30
C LEU A 130 -15.77 23.23 70.14
N ALA A 131 -15.65 24.39 69.49
CA ALA A 131 -15.60 25.69 70.16
C ALA A 131 -16.89 25.97 70.96
N LYS A 132 -18.05 25.64 70.38
CA LYS A 132 -19.35 25.76 71.08
C LYS A 132 -19.44 24.83 72.28
N ALA A 133 -19.01 23.56 72.15
CA ALA A 133 -19.04 22.59 73.24
C ALA A 133 -18.12 22.98 74.41
N THR A 134 -16.92 23.47 74.10
CA THR A 134 -15.97 23.96 75.12
C THR A 134 -16.45 25.24 75.80
N ALA A 135 -17.12 26.15 75.08
CA ALA A 135 -17.74 27.32 75.68
C ALA A 135 -18.84 26.94 76.68
N GLN A 136 -19.68 25.94 76.35
CA GLN A 136 -20.70 25.41 77.27
C GLN A 136 -20.08 24.75 78.49
N GLN A 137 -18.99 24.00 78.33
CA GLN A 137 -18.28 23.37 79.45
C GLN A 137 -17.71 24.40 80.43
N LYS A 138 -17.20 25.55 79.96
CA LYS A 138 -16.66 26.62 80.82
C LYS A 138 -17.73 27.42 81.56
N LEU A 139 -18.99 27.33 81.12
CA LEU A 139 -20.14 28.00 81.74
C LEU A 139 -20.81 27.17 82.84
N ALA A 140 -20.46 25.89 82.94
CA ALA A 140 -20.86 24.97 84.01
C ALA A 140 -19.80 24.92 85.11
#